data_AF-A0A552J4A7-F1
#
_entry.id   AF-A0A552J4A7-F1
#
_cell.length_a   1.000
_cell.length_b   1.000
_cell.length_c   1.000
_cell.angle_alpha   90.00
_cell.angle_beta   90.00
_cell.angle_gamma   90.00
#
_symmetry.space_group_name_H-M   'P 1'
#
loop_
_entity.id
_entity.type
_entity.pdbx_description
1 polymer ?
#
loop_
_entity_poly.entity_id
_entity_poly.type
_entity_poly.pdbx_seq_one_letter_code
_entity_poly.pdbx_strand_id
1 'polypeptide(L)'
;MAIRWKGSYGGKQAEAPWYLLTNIDSLEKTLKLYESRFGIEAMFKDCKTGGYNIEKTKVSEPRFLALVLLIDIAYSLNTIKGQQLNTLSHPIYICRLKESNRSPERHILDRDLWYFWG
;
A
#
# COMPACT_ATOMS: atom_id res chain seq x y z
N MET A 1 -12.73 15.13 -15.11
CA MET A 1 -11.30 15.50 -14.98
C MET A 1 -11.08 16.03 -13.58
N ALA A 2 -10.04 15.58 -12.88
CA ALA A 2 -9.68 16.06 -11.55
C ALA A 2 -8.22 16.57 -11.53
N ILE A 3 -7.90 17.47 -10.61
CA ILE A 3 -6.56 18.05 -10.47
C ILE A 3 -6.07 17.80 -9.05
N ARG A 4 -4.84 17.31 -8.91
CA ARG A 4 -4.19 17.09 -7.61
C ARG A 4 -2.77 17.63 -7.63
N TRP A 5 -2.41 18.42 -6.62
CA TRP A 5 -1.02 18.82 -6.44
C TRP A 5 -0.23 17.71 -5.77
N LYS A 6 0.99 17.46 -6.26
CA LYS A 6 1.94 16.62 -5.53
C LYS A 6 2.39 17.37 -4.28
N GLY A 7 2.53 16.67 -3.16
CA GLY A 7 3.13 17.22 -1.95
C GLY A 7 4.57 17.71 -2.18
N SER A 8 5.10 18.48 -1.22
CA SER A 8 6.49 18.94 -1.26
C SER A 8 7.42 17.91 -0.60
N TYR A 9 8.09 17.10 -1.40
CA TYR A 9 9.10 16.18 -0.89
C TYR A 9 10.46 16.88 -0.76
N GLY A 10 11.04 16.92 0.45
CA GLY A 10 12.33 17.57 0.70
C GLY A 10 12.35 19.07 0.39
N GLY A 11 11.22 19.76 0.55
CA GLY A 11 11.09 21.21 0.33
C GLY A 11 10.95 21.65 -1.13
N LYS A 12 10.87 20.72 -2.09
CA LYS A 12 10.65 21.03 -3.50
C LYS A 12 9.20 20.72 -3.90
N GLN A 13 8.47 21.75 -4.34
CA GLN A 13 7.14 21.59 -4.92
C GLN A 13 7.24 21.17 -6.38
N ALA A 14 6.30 20.36 -6.85
CA ALA A 14 6.24 19.99 -8.26
C ALA A 14 5.88 21.21 -9.13
N GLU A 15 6.53 21.33 -10.29
CA GLU A 15 6.34 22.44 -11.24
C GLU A 15 4.93 22.48 -11.86
N ALA A 16 4.22 21.34 -11.89
CA ALA A 16 2.87 21.22 -12.41
C ALA A 16 2.02 20.25 -11.57
N PRO A 17 0.69 20.45 -11.52
CA PRO A 17 -0.21 19.53 -10.86
C PRO A 17 -0.41 18.25 -11.69
N TRP A 18 -0.87 17.20 -11.03
CA TRP A 18 -1.33 15.99 -11.70
C TRP A 18 -2.76 16.15 -12.18
N TYR A 19 -2.96 15.84 -13.47
CA TYR A 19 -4.27 15.76 -14.08
C TYR A 19 -4.75 14.31 -14.07
N LEU A 20 -5.91 14.08 -13.48
CA LEU A 20 -6.56 12.79 -13.45
C LEU A 20 -7.69 12.76 -14.46
N LEU A 21 -7.53 11.90 -15.46
CA LEU A 21 -8.59 11.53 -16.39
C LEU A 21 -9.36 10.35 -15.81
N THR A 22 -10.67 10.49 -15.72
CA THR A 22 -11.56 9.54 -15.04
C THR A 22 -12.94 9.56 -15.70
N ASN A 23 -13.62 8.43 -15.68
CA ASN A 23 -15.03 8.28 -16.04
C ASN A 23 -15.97 8.39 -14.82
N ILE A 24 -15.44 8.76 -13.65
CA ILE A 24 -16.22 8.91 -12.41
C ILE A 24 -16.75 10.34 -12.35
N ASP A 25 -18.07 10.47 -12.16
CA ASP A 25 -18.78 11.75 -12.19
C ASP A 25 -18.53 12.64 -10.96
N SER A 26 -17.92 12.10 -9.91
CA SER A 26 -17.63 12.81 -8.66
C SER A 26 -16.14 13.06 -8.49
N LEU A 27 -15.78 14.34 -8.33
CA LEU A 27 -14.43 14.79 -8.02
C LEU A 27 -13.92 14.18 -6.71
N GLU A 28 -14.74 14.21 -5.66
CA GLU A 28 -14.38 13.68 -4.34
C GLU A 28 -14.09 12.17 -4.41
N LYS A 29 -14.95 11.40 -5.09
CA LYS A 29 -14.72 9.96 -5.29
C LYS A 29 -13.46 9.69 -6.09
N THR A 30 -13.18 10.51 -7.12
CA THR A 30 -11.98 10.39 -7.94
C THR A 30 -10.72 10.62 -7.12
N LEU A 31 -10.69 11.66 -6.29
CA LEU A 31 -9.53 11.97 -5.44
C LEU A 31 -9.32 10.87 -4.39
N LYS A 32 -10.38 10.44 -3.70
CA LYS A 32 -10.31 9.32 -2.72
C LYS A 32 -9.82 8.03 -3.37
N LEU A 33 -10.33 7.68 -4.56
CA LEU A 33 -9.88 6.50 -5.28
C LEU A 33 -8.41 6.61 -5.68
N TYR A 34 -7.98 7.79 -6.13
CA TYR A 34 -6.57 8.01 -6.47
C TYR A 34 -5.64 7.93 -5.26
N GLU A 35 -6.07 8.44 -4.11
CA GLU A 35 -5.33 8.30 -2.85
C GLU A 35 -5.18 6.83 -2.45
N SER A 36 -6.20 6.01 -2.65
CA SER A 36 -6.15 4.57 -2.34
C SER A 36 -5.13 3.78 -3.20
N ARG A 37 -4.62 4.36 -4.30
CA ARG A 37 -3.68 3.71 -5.23
C ARG A 37 -2.43 3.19 -4.55
N PHE A 38 -1.94 3.88 -3.53
CA PHE A 38 -0.70 3.51 -2.83
C PHE A 38 -0.85 2.27 -1.95
N GLY A 39 -2.08 1.79 -1.69
CA GLY A 39 -2.33 0.59 -0.89
C GLY A 39 -1.66 -0.68 -1.44
N ILE A 40 -1.50 -0.78 -2.77
CA ILE A 40 -0.85 -1.95 -3.41
C ILE A 40 0.67 -1.96 -3.23
N GLU A 41 1.29 -0.83 -2.84
CA GLU A 41 2.74 -0.75 -2.69
C GLU A 41 3.25 -1.61 -1.54
N ALA A 42 2.46 -1.76 -0.47
CA ALA A 42 2.78 -2.66 0.63
C ALA A 42 2.89 -4.11 0.14
N MET A 43 1.92 -4.56 -0.67
CA MET A 43 1.92 -5.89 -1.30
C MET A 43 3.15 -6.06 -2.21
N PHE A 44 3.44 -5.09 -3.09
CA PHE A 44 4.60 -5.18 -3.97
C PHE A 44 5.94 -5.18 -3.22
N LYS A 45 6.02 -4.45 -2.11
CA LYS A 45 7.21 -4.43 -1.26
C LYS A 45 7.43 -5.78 -0.57
N ASP A 46 6.36 -6.40 -0.08
CA ASP A 46 6.40 -7.73 0.53
C ASP A 46 6.74 -8.81 -0.51
N CYS A 47 6.32 -8.70 -1.79
CA CYS A 47 6.70 -9.65 -2.85
C CYS A 47 8.19 -9.58 -3.25
N LYS A 48 8.85 -8.44 -3.01
CA LYS A 48 10.27 -8.20 -3.34
C LYS A 48 11.16 -8.52 -2.14
N THR A 49 12.29 -7.82 -2.02
CA THR A 49 13.27 -7.95 -0.93
C THR A 49 12.73 -7.54 0.44
N GLY A 50 11.55 -6.90 0.52
CA GLY A 50 10.90 -6.51 1.77
C GLY A 50 10.10 -7.62 2.47
N GLY A 51 10.01 -8.80 1.85
CA GLY A 51 9.29 -9.97 2.39
C GLY A 51 9.70 -11.28 1.70
N TYR A 52 8.79 -11.83 0.89
CA TYR A 52 8.87 -13.16 0.27
C TYR A 52 10.01 -13.35 -0.74
N ASN A 53 10.59 -12.25 -1.25
CA ASN A 53 11.74 -12.27 -2.16
C ASN A 53 11.53 -13.22 -3.35
N ILE A 54 10.34 -13.13 -3.93
CA ILE A 54 9.80 -14.10 -4.89
C ILE A 54 10.77 -14.31 -6.06
N GLU A 55 11.44 -13.25 -6.51
CA GLU A 55 12.43 -13.25 -7.59
C GLU A 55 13.63 -14.19 -7.33
N LYS A 56 13.97 -14.47 -6.07
CA LYS A 56 15.11 -15.33 -5.68
C LYS A 56 14.72 -16.76 -5.33
N THR A 57 13.43 -17.09 -5.28
CA THR A 57 12.95 -18.38 -4.77
C THR A 57 13.25 -19.58 -5.68
N LYS A 58 13.68 -19.37 -6.94
CA LYS A 58 14.09 -20.40 -7.92
C LYS A 58 13.15 -21.64 -7.97
N VAL A 59 11.86 -21.43 -7.74
CA VAL A 59 10.85 -22.50 -7.74
C VAL A 59 10.42 -22.85 -9.16
N SER A 60 9.99 -24.10 -9.35
CA SER A 60 9.39 -24.54 -10.61
C SER A 60 8.09 -23.80 -10.89
N GLU A 61 7.75 -23.65 -12.17
CA GLU A 61 6.57 -22.91 -12.64
C GLU A 61 5.25 -23.28 -11.93
N PRO A 62 4.88 -24.58 -11.74
CA PRO A 62 3.65 -24.93 -11.02
C PRO A 62 3.71 -24.56 -9.53
N ARG A 63 4.89 -24.64 -8.91
CA ARG A 63 5.07 -24.24 -7.50
C ARG A 63 5.02 -22.73 -7.33
N PHE A 64 5.55 -22.00 -8.30
CA PHE A 64 5.46 -20.54 -8.35
C PHE A 64 4.00 -20.09 -8.45
N LEU A 65 3.22 -20.69 -9.35
CA LEU A 65 1.80 -20.38 -9.49
C LEU A 65 1.02 -20.67 -8.19
N ALA A 66 1.28 -21.81 -7.56
CA ALA A 66 0.68 -22.14 -6.27
C ALA A 66 1.07 -21.14 -5.16
N LEU A 67 2.32 -20.68 -5.13
CA LEU A 67 2.79 -19.67 -4.19
C LEU A 67 2.07 -18.33 -4.39
N VAL A 68 1.96 -17.86 -5.64
CA VAL A 68 1.25 -16.61 -5.96
C VAL A 68 -0.22 -16.70 -5.56
N LEU A 69 -0.87 -17.84 -5.84
CA LEU A 69 -2.26 -18.07 -5.43
C LEU A 69 -2.42 -18.04 -3.90
N LEU A 70 -1.51 -18.67 -3.16
CA LEU A 70 -1.55 -18.64 -1.69
C LEU A 70 -1.37 -17.22 -1.14
N ILE A 71 -0.46 -16.43 -1.74
CA ILE A 71 -0.27 -15.02 -1.38
C ILE A 71 -1.55 -14.23 -1.65
N ASP A 72 -2.17 -14.41 -2.81
CA ASP A 72 -3.42 -13.71 -3.19
C ASP A 72 -4.58 -14.02 -2.24
N ILE A 73 -4.75 -15.29 -1.86
CA ILE A 73 -5.76 -15.71 -0.87
C ILE A 73 -5.45 -15.07 0.49
N ALA A 74 -4.20 -15.11 0.95
CA ALA A 74 -3.81 -14.52 2.22
C ALA A 74 -4.08 -13.01 2.27
N TYR A 75 -3.74 -12.27 1.21
CA TYR A 75 -4.03 -10.83 1.13
C TYR A 75 -5.53 -10.54 1.05
N SER A 76 -6.30 -11.34 0.32
CA SER A 76 -7.75 -11.22 0.25
C SER A 76 -8.39 -11.37 1.64
N LEU A 77 -7.99 -12.41 2.38
CA LEU A 77 -8.46 -12.64 3.75
C LEU A 77 -8.04 -11.52 4.71
N ASN A 78 -6.79 -11.07 4.62
CA ASN A 78 -6.30 -9.96 5.44
C ASN A 78 -7.04 -8.65 5.13
N THR A 79 -7.39 -8.41 3.87
CA THR A 79 -8.14 -7.21 3.45
C THR A 79 -9.56 -7.23 4.02
N ILE A 80 -10.26 -8.36 3.92
CA ILE A 80 -11.60 -8.54 4.50
C ILE A 80 -11.54 -8.34 6.02
N LYS A 81 -10.54 -8.94 6.69
CA LYS A 81 -10.36 -8.79 8.13
C LYS A 81 -10.03 -7.35 8.53
N GLY A 82 -9.20 -6.65 7.74
CA GLY A 82 -8.90 -5.24 7.93
C GLY A 82 -10.15 -4.36 7.81
N GLN A 83 -11.03 -4.63 6.84
CA GLN A 83 -12.31 -3.93 6.73
C GLN A 83 -13.20 -4.16 7.95
N GLN A 84 -13.29 -5.40 8.46
CA GLN A 84 -14.03 -5.70 9.68
C GLN A 84 -13.46 -4.95 10.89
N LEU A 85 -12.13 -4.89 11.03
CA LEU A 85 -11.48 -4.16 12.12
C LEU A 85 -11.72 -2.65 12.05
N ASN A 86 -11.76 -2.07 10.85
CA ASN A 86 -12.07 -0.64 10.66
C ASN A 86 -13.51 -0.28 11.03
N THR A 87 -14.43 -1.25 11.12
CA THR A 87 -15.80 -1.01 11.61
C THR A 87 -15.92 -1.03 13.13
N LEU A 88 -14.87 -1.45 13.85
CA LEU A 88 -14.86 -1.44 15.30
C LEU A 88 -14.67 0.00 15.80
N SER A 89 -15.44 0.40 16.81
CA SER A 89 -15.37 1.75 17.39
C SER A 89 -14.03 2.07 18.09
N HIS A 90 -13.23 1.04 18.40
CA HIS A 90 -11.92 1.19 19.01
C HIS A 90 -10.84 0.74 18.01
N PRO A 91 -9.93 1.63 17.56
CA PRO A 91 -8.89 1.26 16.63
C PRO A 91 -7.88 0.31 17.32
N ILE A 92 -7.88 -0.96 16.91
CA ILE A 92 -6.88 -1.93 17.35
C ILE A 92 -5.59 -1.65 16.57
N TYR A 93 -4.56 -1.20 17.26
CA TYR A 93 -3.25 -0.92 16.67
C TYR A 93 -2.50 -2.23 16.38
N ILE A 94 -2.31 -2.58 15.11
CA ILE A 94 -1.58 -3.78 14.68
C ILE A 94 -0.23 -3.34 14.08
N CYS A 95 0.86 -3.57 14.81
CA CYS A 95 2.21 -3.34 14.32
C CYS A 95 2.90 -4.64 13.87
N ARG A 96 3.75 -4.55 12.85
CA ARG A 96 4.72 -5.60 12.54
C ARG A 96 5.78 -5.60 13.65
N LEU A 97 6.12 -6.77 14.20
CA LEU A 97 7.20 -6.87 15.19
C LEU A 97 8.51 -6.27 14.65
N LYS A 98 9.22 -5.53 15.50
CA LYS A 98 10.49 -4.90 15.16
C LYS A 98 11.55 -5.97 14.94
N GLU A 99 12.16 -5.98 13.75
CA GLU A 99 13.35 -6.79 13.46
C GLU A 99 14.55 -6.24 14.25
N SER A 100 15.36 -7.13 14.83
CA SER A 100 16.47 -6.76 15.74
C SER A 100 17.51 -5.79 15.14
N ASN A 101 17.65 -5.75 13.81
CA ASN A 101 18.67 -4.98 13.10
C ASN A 101 18.16 -3.67 12.47
N ARG A 102 16.97 -3.17 12.82
CA ARG A 102 16.42 -1.93 12.24
C ARG A 102 16.06 -0.86 13.27
N SER A 103 16.55 0.36 13.00
CA SER A 103 16.37 1.53 13.85
C SER A 103 14.93 2.12 13.81
N PRO A 104 14.29 2.34 12.65
CA PRO A 104 12.95 2.93 12.62
C PRO A 104 11.84 1.87 12.75
N GLU A 105 10.81 2.19 13.53
CA GLU A 105 9.56 1.42 13.61
C GLU A 105 8.75 1.56 12.31
N ARG A 106 8.02 0.52 11.92
CA ARG A 106 7.10 0.57 10.78
C ARG A 106 5.68 0.77 11.30
N HIS A 107 5.18 1.99 11.22
CA HIS A 107 3.77 2.26 11.47
C HIS A 107 2.93 1.74 10.29
N ILE A 108 1.97 0.86 10.58
CA ILE A 108 0.95 0.38 9.64
C ILE A 108 -0.34 1.14 9.93
N LEU A 109 -0.25 2.47 9.93
CA LEU A 109 -1.42 3.32 9.84
C LEU A 109 -1.11 4.40 8.82
N ASP A 110 -2.09 4.61 7.97
CA ASP A 110 -2.15 5.33 6.70
C ASP A 110 -1.69 6.81 6.73
N ARG A 111 -1.03 7.28 7.80
CA ARG A 111 -0.43 8.61 7.89
C ARG A 111 1.05 8.64 7.52
N ASP A 112 1.79 7.54 7.68
CA ASP A 112 3.25 7.57 7.49
C ASP A 112 3.73 7.23 6.07
N LEU A 113 2.85 6.67 5.24
CA LEU A 113 3.09 6.56 3.80
C LEU A 113 3.05 7.93 3.10
N TRP A 114 2.34 8.90 3.68
CA TRP A 114 2.34 10.28 3.19
C TRP A 114 3.66 10.99 3.45
N TYR A 115 4.33 10.74 4.58
CA TYR A 115 5.62 11.39 4.85
C TYR A 115 6.78 10.84 4.00
N PHE A 116 6.64 9.65 3.42
CA PHE A 116 7.68 9.05 2.58
C PHE A 116 7.57 9.40 1.09
N TRP A 117 6.43 9.92 0.62
CA TRP A 117 6.23 10.32 -0.79
C TRP A 117 5.30 11.54 -0.98
N GLY A 118 5.11 12.33 0.08
CA GLY A 118 4.44 13.63 0.09
C GLY A 118 5.46 14.75 0.11
#